data_AF-A0AAD5NYN1-F1
#
_entry.id   AF-A0AAD5NYN1-F1
#
_cell.length_a   1.000
_cell.length_b   1.000
_cell.length_c   1.000
_cell.angle_alpha   90.00
_cell.angle_beta   90.00
_cell.angle_gamma   90.00
#
_symmetry.space_group_name_H-M   'P 1'
#
loop_
_entity.id
_entity.type
_entity.pdbx_description
1 polymer ?
#
loop_
_entity_poly.entity_id
_entity_poly.type
_entity_poly.pdbx_seq_one_letter_code
_entity_poly.pdbx_strand_id
1 'polypeptide(L)'
;MNLRPGSLVTWGQVCNVFFNKYFSPQKANDLRLKIASFVEQEGEPFHEAWERFNLLLAQMPPHTYHPELKVNSFYSGLSPITQMLVDNACEGTIVDKRAVEAYDILEKIAQNSQQRTSHVRMGGRIDVG
;
A
#
# COMPACT_ATOMS: atom_id res chain seq x y z
N MET A 1 0.65 16.22 27.75
CA MET A 1 -0.37 15.25 28.22
C MET A 1 -0.26 15.22 29.73
N ASN A 2 -1.32 15.65 30.44
CA ASN A 2 -1.31 15.74 31.89
C ASN A 2 -2.25 14.66 32.42
N LEU A 3 -1.70 13.54 32.89
CA LEU A 3 -2.46 12.42 33.41
C LEU A 3 -2.42 12.46 34.93
N ARG A 4 -3.54 12.12 35.58
CA ARG A 4 -3.56 11.99 37.04
C ARG A 4 -2.71 10.77 37.43
N PRO A 5 -1.86 10.85 38.47
CA PRO A 5 -1.14 9.68 38.97
C PRO A 5 -2.11 8.52 39.24
N GLY A 6 -1.76 7.30 38.80
CA GLY A 6 -2.61 6.10 38.97
C GLY A 6 -3.81 5.99 38.02
N SER A 7 -4.00 6.92 37.06
CA SER A 7 -5.14 6.88 36.11
C SER A 7 -5.02 5.81 35.01
N LEU A 8 -3.84 5.22 34.80
CA LEU A 8 -3.62 4.13 33.85
C LEU A 8 -3.33 2.85 34.65
N VAL A 9 -4.34 2.01 34.79
CA VAL A 9 -4.29 0.76 35.57
C VAL A 9 -4.19 -0.48 34.69
N THR A 10 -4.33 -0.35 33.36
CA THR A 10 -4.14 -1.45 32.41
C THR A 10 -3.20 -1.10 31.27
N TRP A 11 -2.55 -2.12 30.71
CA TRP A 11 -1.73 -1.97 29.50
C TRP A 11 -2.52 -1.38 28.32
N GLY A 12 -3.79 -1.77 28.16
CA GLY A 12 -4.67 -1.21 27.13
C GLY A 12 -4.88 0.30 27.27
N GLN A 13 -4.99 0.82 28.48
CA GLN A 13 -5.11 2.27 28.73
C GLN A 13 -3.82 3.01 28.39
N VAL A 14 -2.66 2.46 28.75
CA VAL A 14 -1.33 3.00 28.40
C VAL A 14 -1.17 3.05 26.88
N CYS A 15 -1.45 1.93 26.20
CA CYS A 15 -1.40 1.84 24.74
C CYS A 15 -2.34 2.85 24.08
N ASN A 16 -3.58 2.97 24.53
CA ASN A 16 -4.56 3.89 23.95
C ASN A 16 -4.13 5.36 24.12
N VAL A 17 -3.60 5.71 25.30
CA VAL A 17 -3.07 7.06 25.57
C VAL A 17 -1.86 7.38 24.70
N PHE A 18 -0.92 6.46 24.60
CA PHE A 18 0.26 6.60 23.75
C PHE A 18 -0.15 6.73 22.28
N PHE A 19 -1.05 5.86 21.83
CA PHE A 19 -1.61 5.85 20.48
C PHE A 19 -2.26 7.19 20.15
N ASN A 20 -3.21 7.66 20.96
CA ASN A 20 -3.90 8.93 20.71
C ASN A 20 -2.96 10.14 20.72
N LYS A 21 -1.86 10.07 21.48
CA LYS A 21 -0.87 11.16 21.53
C LYS A 21 0.00 11.22 20.28
N TYR A 22 0.49 10.08 19.78
CA TYR A 22 1.46 10.04 18.68
C TYR A 22 0.81 9.76 17.32
N PHE A 23 -0.23 8.93 17.32
CA PHE A 23 -1.06 8.56 16.19
C PHE A 23 -2.50 9.07 16.41
N SER A 24 -2.64 10.40 16.37
CA SER A 24 -3.93 11.04 16.62
C SER A 24 -5.00 10.58 15.61
N PRO A 25 -6.29 10.64 15.97
CA PRO A 25 -7.38 10.33 15.06
C PRO A 25 -7.32 11.10 13.73
N GLN A 26 -6.83 12.35 13.75
CA GLN A 26 -6.63 13.15 12.55
C GLN A 26 -5.60 12.51 11.61
N LYS A 27 -4.42 12.13 12.11
CA LYS A 27 -3.39 11.47 11.30
C LYS A 27 -3.89 10.15 10.72
N ALA A 28 -4.63 9.38 11.51
CA ALA A 28 -5.25 8.14 11.05
C ALA A 28 -6.24 8.39 9.91
N ASN A 29 -7.07 9.43 10.02
CA ASN A 29 -8.03 9.82 8.98
C ASN A 29 -7.31 10.33 7.72
N ASP A 30 -6.29 11.17 7.86
CA ASP A 30 -5.52 11.69 6.73
C ASP A 30 -4.84 10.55 5.95
N LEU A 31 -4.28 9.56 6.65
CA LEU A 31 -3.71 8.36 6.02
C LEU A 31 -4.76 7.51 5.34
N ARG A 32 -5.92 7.29 5.98
CA ARG A 32 -7.04 6.56 5.36
C ARG A 32 -7.53 7.24 4.08
N LEU A 33 -7.61 8.57 4.08
CA LEU A 33 -7.96 9.34 2.88
C LEU A 33 -6.90 9.17 1.79
N LYS A 34 -5.62 9.29 2.11
CA LYS A 34 -4.53 9.08 1.13
C LYS A 34 -4.51 7.68 0.54
N ILE A 35 -4.80 6.66 1.34
CA ILE A 35 -4.91 5.26 0.88
C ILE A 35 -6.13 5.11 -0.03
N ALA A 36 -7.29 5.62 0.39
CA ALA A 36 -8.53 5.51 -0.38
C ALA A 36 -8.51 6.34 -1.68
N SER A 37 -7.77 7.44 -1.69
CA SER A 37 -7.56 8.30 -2.87
C SER A 37 -6.25 8.01 -3.59
N PHE A 38 -5.66 6.83 -3.38
CA PHE A 38 -4.45 6.44 -4.08
C PHE A 38 -4.74 6.40 -5.58
N VAL A 39 -3.79 6.90 -6.38
CA VAL A 39 -3.84 6.88 -7.84
C VAL A 39 -2.45 6.57 -8.38
N GLU A 40 -2.39 5.67 -9.36
CA GLU A 40 -1.21 5.42 -10.21
C GLU A 40 -0.88 6.68 -11.01
N GLN A 41 0.37 7.12 -10.99
CA GLN A 41 0.79 8.32 -11.72
C GLN A 41 1.03 7.98 -13.20
N GLU A 42 0.92 8.99 -14.08
CA GLU A 42 1.14 8.79 -15.51
C GLU A 42 2.58 8.33 -15.79
N GLY A 43 2.72 7.18 -16.47
CA GLY A 43 4.03 6.59 -16.78
C GLY A 43 4.74 5.94 -15.58
N GLU A 44 4.09 5.87 -14.41
CA GLU A 44 4.65 5.23 -13.22
C GLU A 44 4.76 3.71 -13.43
N PRO A 45 5.94 3.10 -13.25
CA PRO A 45 6.06 1.66 -13.25
C PRO A 45 5.27 1.04 -12.09
N PHE A 46 4.63 -0.11 -12.34
CA PHE A 46 3.82 -0.81 -11.33
C PHE A 46 4.54 -1.02 -9.99
N HIS A 47 5.83 -1.37 -10.00
CA HIS A 47 6.59 -1.56 -8.76
C HIS A 47 6.76 -0.29 -7.93
N GLU A 48 6.91 0.87 -8.58
CA GLU A 48 7.01 2.17 -7.88
C GLU A 48 5.65 2.54 -7.28
N ALA A 49 4.56 2.32 -8.02
CA ALA A 49 3.19 2.51 -7.51
C ALA A 49 2.91 1.61 -6.30
N TRP A 50 3.27 0.33 -6.39
CA TRP A 50 3.11 -0.66 -5.32
C TRP A 50 3.93 -0.31 -4.07
N GLU A 51 5.19 0.10 -4.25
CA GLU A 51 6.05 0.54 -3.15
C GLU A 51 5.47 1.78 -2.44
N ARG A 52 5.04 2.78 -3.22
CA ARG A 52 4.42 4.01 -2.69
C ARG A 52 3.15 3.71 -1.90
N PHE A 53 2.32 2.78 -2.37
CA PHE A 53 1.15 2.32 -1.63
C PHE A 53 1.52 1.62 -0.32
N ASN A 54 2.51 0.72 -0.35
CA ASN A 54 2.97 0.02 0.85
C ASN A 54 3.61 0.97 1.88
N LEU A 55 4.27 2.04 1.45
CA LEU A 55 4.78 3.09 2.33
C LEU A 55 3.65 3.87 3.03
N LEU A 56 2.48 4.03 2.40
CA LEU A 56 1.29 4.58 3.07
C LEU A 56 0.74 3.60 4.12
N LEU A 57 0.68 2.31 3.79
CA LEU A 57 0.23 1.27 4.70
C LEU A 57 1.15 1.08 5.90
N ALA A 58 2.47 1.19 5.73
CA ALA A 58 3.46 1.06 6.80
C ALA A 58 3.35 2.18 7.85
N GLN A 59 2.76 3.31 7.49
CA GLN A 59 2.46 4.40 8.42
C GLN A 59 1.20 4.11 9.26
N MET A 60 0.35 3.18 8.82
CA MET A 60 -0.81 2.74 9.59
C MET A 60 -0.40 1.63 10.57
N PRO A 61 -0.95 1.61 11.79
CA PRO A 61 -0.77 0.50 12.70
C PRO A 61 -1.27 -0.81 12.06
N PRO A 62 -0.53 -1.94 12.16
CA PRO A 62 -0.75 -3.13 11.32
C PRO A 62 -2.18 -3.68 11.25
N HIS A 63 -2.91 -3.63 12.37
CA HIS A 63 -4.25 -4.22 12.50
C HIS A 63 -5.40 -3.22 12.30
N THR A 64 -5.10 -1.96 11.95
CA THR A 64 -6.11 -0.89 11.90
C THR A 64 -6.77 -0.70 10.53
N TYR A 65 -6.38 -1.52 9.55
CA TYR A 65 -6.89 -1.46 8.19
C TYR A 65 -7.06 -2.87 7.62
N HIS A 66 -8.27 -3.19 7.16
CA HIS A 66 -8.62 -4.54 6.72
C HIS A 66 -7.88 -4.93 5.44
N PRO A 67 -7.35 -6.17 5.33
CA PRO A 67 -6.61 -6.62 4.14
C PRO A 67 -7.37 -6.42 2.82
N GLU A 68 -8.67 -6.73 2.80
CA GLU A 68 -9.54 -6.56 1.63
C GLU A 68 -9.61 -5.09 1.18
N LEU A 69 -9.72 -4.16 2.14
CA LEU A 69 -9.73 -2.72 1.82
C LEU A 69 -8.39 -2.28 1.22
N LYS A 70 -7.27 -2.87 1.64
CA LYS A 70 -5.95 -2.52 1.07
C LYS A 70 -5.88 -2.92 -0.40
N VAL A 71 -6.29 -4.15 -0.73
CA VAL A 71 -6.32 -4.66 -2.12
C VAL A 71 -7.25 -3.79 -2.97
N ASN A 72 -8.46 -3.53 -2.48
CA ASN A 72 -9.44 -2.72 -3.21
C ASN A 72 -8.95 -1.28 -3.41
N SER A 73 -8.39 -0.62 -2.39
CA SER A 73 -7.86 0.74 -2.51
C SER A 73 -6.71 0.83 -3.52
N PHE A 74 -5.79 -0.14 -3.53
CA PHE A 74 -4.73 -0.16 -4.53
C PHE A 74 -5.32 -0.37 -5.93
N TYR A 75 -6.12 -1.41 -6.12
CA TYR A 75 -6.70 -1.78 -7.41
C TYR A 75 -7.55 -0.65 -8.01
N SER A 76 -8.41 -0.01 -7.21
CA SER A 76 -9.23 1.12 -7.66
C SER A 76 -8.42 2.35 -8.06
N GLY A 77 -7.20 2.50 -7.56
CA GLY A 77 -6.29 3.58 -7.91
C GLY A 77 -5.47 3.34 -9.18
N LEU A 78 -5.49 2.12 -9.73
CA LEU A 78 -4.78 1.78 -10.94
C LEU A 78 -5.47 2.34 -12.19
N SER A 79 -4.69 2.62 -13.22
CA SER A 79 -5.21 2.93 -14.55
C SER A 79 -5.97 1.73 -15.14
N PRO A 80 -6.93 1.95 -16.06
CA PRO A 80 -7.69 0.85 -16.66
C PRO A 80 -6.81 -0.21 -17.35
N ILE A 81 -5.69 0.21 -17.94
CA ILE A 81 -4.73 -0.71 -18.58
C ILE A 81 -4.03 -1.56 -17.52
N THR A 82 -3.57 -0.95 -16.43
CA THR A 82 -2.91 -1.66 -15.34
C THR A 82 -3.88 -2.59 -14.61
N GLN A 83 -5.15 -2.21 -14.43
CA GLN A 83 -6.20 -3.09 -13.91
C GLN A 83 -6.38 -4.34 -14.77
N MET A 84 -6.48 -4.18 -16.09
CA MET A 84 -6.58 -5.31 -17.03
C MET A 84 -5.36 -6.24 -16.95
N LEU A 85 -4.15 -5.71 -16.76
CA LEU A 85 -2.94 -6.52 -16.57
C LEU A 85 -3.00 -7.34 -15.29
N VAL A 86 -3.49 -6.74 -14.20
CA VAL A 86 -3.65 -7.40 -12.91
C VAL A 86 -4.71 -8.51 -13.00
N ASP A 87 -5.86 -8.24 -13.60
CA ASP A 87 -6.93 -9.23 -13.78
C ASP A 87 -6.47 -10.41 -14.66
N ASN A 88 -5.75 -10.14 -15.74
CA ASN A 88 -5.17 -11.20 -16.56
C ASN A 88 -4.19 -12.08 -15.78
N ALA A 89 -3.40 -11.49 -14.87
CA ALA A 89 -2.49 -12.25 -13.99
C ALA A 89 -3.22 -13.06 -12.90
N CYS A 90 -4.46 -12.68 -12.57
CA CYS A 90 -5.31 -13.37 -11.60
C CYS A 90 -6.18 -14.48 -12.21
N GLU A 91 -6.16 -14.64 -13.54
CA GLU A 91 -7.08 -15.50 -14.31
C GLU A 91 -8.56 -15.18 -14.02
N GLY A 92 -8.85 -13.89 -13.82
CA GLY A 92 -10.15 -13.40 -13.34
C GLY A 92 -9.96 -12.07 -12.61
N THR A 93 -10.98 -11.54 -11.94
CA THR A 93 -10.77 -10.28 -11.22
C THR A 93 -10.02 -10.48 -9.92
N ILE A 94 -9.07 -9.60 -9.61
CA ILE A 94 -8.33 -9.64 -8.33
C ILE A 94 -9.24 -9.44 -7.11
N VAL A 95 -10.38 -8.76 -7.30
CA VAL A 95 -11.35 -8.46 -6.25
C VAL A 95 -12.02 -9.74 -5.70
N ASP A 96 -12.10 -10.79 -6.52
CA ASP A 96 -12.67 -12.09 -6.12
C ASP A 96 -11.66 -12.97 -5.37
N LYS A 97 -10.38 -12.58 -5.38
CA LYS A 97 -9.31 -13.33 -4.71
C LYS A 97 -9.33 -13.07 -3.21
N ARG A 98 -8.90 -14.07 -2.43
CA ARG A 98 -8.65 -13.87 -1.00
C ARG A 98 -7.55 -12.82 -0.86
N ALA A 99 -7.70 -11.90 0.10
CA ALA A 99 -6.76 -10.79 0.26
C ALA A 99 -5.29 -11.23 0.31
N VAL A 100 -4.97 -12.34 0.98
CA VAL A 100 -3.60 -12.89 1.02
C VAL A 100 -3.09 -13.28 -0.37
N GLU A 101 -3.92 -13.99 -1.15
CA GLU A 101 -3.58 -14.40 -2.52
C GLU A 101 -3.41 -13.18 -3.43
N ALA A 102 -4.31 -12.20 -3.33
CA ALA A 102 -4.21 -10.94 -4.07
C ALA A 102 -2.90 -10.20 -3.76
N TYR A 103 -2.50 -10.13 -2.48
CA TYR A 103 -1.23 -9.54 -2.08
C TYR A 103 -0.03 -10.25 -2.71
N ASP A 104 -0.01 -11.58 -2.68
CA ASP A 104 1.07 -12.36 -3.28
C ASP A 104 1.17 -12.16 -4.80
N ILE A 105 0.02 -11.99 -5.48
CA ILE A 105 -0.02 -11.70 -6.92
C ILE A 105 0.52 -10.30 -7.20
N LEU A 106 0.05 -9.27 -6.48
CA LEU A 106 0.50 -7.88 -6.64
C LEU A 106 2.01 -7.77 -6.41
N GLU A 107 2.52 -8.43 -5.38
CA GLU A 107 3.96 -8.48 -5.08
C GLU A 107 4.77 -9.12 -6.23
N LYS A 108 4.29 -10.23 -6.80
CA LYS A 108 4.93 -10.86 -7.97
C LYS A 108 4.93 -9.95 -9.19
N ILE A 109 3.83 -9.24 -9.45
CA ILE A 109 3.74 -8.28 -10.57
C ILE A 109 4.74 -7.13 -10.35
N ALA A 110 4.87 -6.63 -9.13
CA ALA A 110 5.86 -5.61 -8.78
C ALA A 110 7.30 -6.10 -9.02
N GLN A 111 7.65 -7.30 -8.55
CA GLN A 111 8.97 -7.87 -8.79
C GLN A 111 9.28 -8.01 -10.30
N ASN A 112 8.32 -8.49 -11.09
CA ASN A 112 8.46 -8.59 -12.53
C ASN A 112 8.60 -7.21 -13.22
N SER A 113 7.86 -6.21 -12.75
CA SER A 113 7.96 -4.83 -13.24
C SER A 113 9.35 -4.25 -12.99
N GLN A 114 9.90 -4.43 -11.79
CA GLN A 114 11.23 -3.95 -11.40
C GLN A 114 12.35 -4.60 -12.23
N GLN A 115 12.24 -5.90 -12.51
CA GLN A 115 13.19 -6.61 -13.38
C GLN A 115 13.15 -6.03 -14.80
N ARG A 116 11.97 -5.79 -15.36
CA ARG A 116 11.86 -5.22 -16.72
C ARG A 116 12.42 -3.80 -16.81
N THR A 117 12.15 -2.94 -15.83
CA THR A 117 12.68 -1.56 -15.84
C THR A 117 14.20 -1.52 -15.68
N SER A 118 14.78 -2.41 -14.86
CA SER A 118 16.24 -2.51 -14.72
C SER A 118 16.91 -3.03 -16.00
N HIS A 119 16.31 -3.99 -16.72
CA HIS A 119 16.80 -4.44 -18.02
C HIS A 119 16.76 -3.36 -19.11
N VAL A 120 15.69 -2.56 -19.17
CA VAL A 120 15.59 -1.43 -20.12
C VAL A 120 16.67 -0.37 -19.85
N ARG A 121 16.94 -0.06 -18.56
CA ARG A 121 17.99 0.89 -18.17
C ARG A 121 19.40 0.43 -18.53
N MET A 122 19.66 -0.89 -18.50
CA MET A 122 20.95 -1.47 -18.89
C MET A 122 21.11 -1.61 -20.41
N GLY A 123 20.02 -1.85 -21.15
CA GLY A 123 20.02 -1.99 -22.61
C GLY A 123 20.17 -0.67 -23.39
N GLY A 124 19.97 0.48 -22.76
CA GLY A 124 20.11 1.81 -23.39
C GLY A 124 21.52 2.41 -23.41
N ARG A 125 22.58 1.64 -23.10
CA ARG A 125 23.99 2.10 -23.07
C ARG A 125 24.84 1.62 -24.25
N ILE A 126 24.27 1.59 -25.45
CA ILE A 126 24.97 1.42 -26.74
C ILE A 126 24.15 2.29 -27.71
N ASP A 127 24.58 3.46 -28.19
CA ASP A 127 25.71 3.70 -29.07
C ASP A 127 26.25 5.15 -28.94
N VAL A 128 27.57 5.28 -28.85
CA VAL A 128 28.32 6.39 -29.46
C VAL A 128 29.60 5.79 -30.02
N GLY A 129 29.57 5.51 -31.33
CA GLY A 129 30.69 5.13 -32.17
C GLY A 129 30.55 5.82 -33.51
#